data_AF-A0A9P7YWV8-F1
#
_entry.id   AF-A0A9P7YWV8-F1
#
_cell.length_a   1.000
_cell.length_b   1.000
_cell.length_c   1.000
_cell.angle_alpha   90.00
_cell.angle_beta   90.00
_cell.angle_gamma   90.00
#
_symmetry.space_group_name_H-M   'P 1'
#
loop_
_entity.id
_entity.type
_entity.pdbx_description
1 polymer ?
#
loop_
_entity_poly.entity_id
_entity_poly.type
_entity_poly.pdbx_seq_one_letter_code
_entity_poly.pdbx_strand_id
1 'polypeptide(L)'
;MDDLKSVIHTTPIIDIHSKPLLRTEALTKHDLLVITTEANGDAIDKIRSIPANIRAVKQSSSFLDYPATWEDVTAAIERENTKSNAWAKRCFEGIDVLLMEGGLDGKDETYDLVWHDRLNRHKSKQTVRIEKVAEEIIDGCTQRDIPTNLVFKTFMTEFRKPKEAIYNPRVVGFKSVIC
;
A
#
# COMPACT_ATOMS: atom_id res chain seq x y z
N MET A 1 0.50 17.44 30.47
CA MET A 1 0.22 16.20 29.69
C MET A 1 -0.69 16.49 28.51
N ASP A 2 -1.66 17.41 28.66
CA ASP A 2 -2.58 17.77 27.58
C ASP A 2 -1.89 18.56 26.45
N ASP A 3 -0.90 19.40 26.76
CA ASP A 3 -0.09 20.07 25.72
C ASP A 3 0.64 19.07 24.82
N LEU A 4 1.23 18.01 25.41
CA LEU A 4 1.91 16.96 24.65
C LEU A 4 0.92 16.18 23.76
N LYS A 5 -0.26 15.84 24.30
CA LYS A 5 -1.31 15.19 23.50
C LYS A 5 -1.75 16.08 22.35
N SER A 6 -1.96 17.37 22.62
CA SER A 6 -2.34 18.35 21.61
C SER A 6 -1.31 18.39 20.49
N VAL A 7 -0.02 18.53 20.82
CA VAL A 7 1.07 18.51 19.83
C VAL A 7 1.08 17.22 19.01
N ILE A 8 0.95 16.05 19.64
CA ILE A 8 0.93 14.76 18.94
C ILE A 8 -0.25 14.68 17.97
N HIS A 9 -1.46 15.08 18.39
CA HIS A 9 -2.66 14.99 17.57
C HIS A 9 -2.72 16.01 16.43
N THR A 10 -2.00 17.13 16.55
CA THR A 10 -1.96 18.17 15.51
C THR A 10 -0.74 18.09 14.60
N THR A 11 0.24 17.24 14.91
CA THR A 11 1.43 17.07 14.08
C THR A 11 1.09 16.24 12.84
N PRO A 12 1.33 16.76 11.62
CA PRO A 12 1.06 16.00 10.40
C PRO A 12 1.92 14.74 10.30
N ILE A 13 1.33 13.67 9.78
CA ILE A 13 1.99 12.37 9.61
C ILE A 13 2.72 12.33 8.27
N ILE A 14 3.97 11.85 8.28
CA ILE A 14 4.67 11.39 7.09
C ILE A 14 4.67 9.87 7.13
N ASP A 15 3.85 9.24 6.28
CA ASP A 15 3.82 7.78 6.19
C ASP A 15 4.93 7.32 5.26
N ILE A 16 6.00 6.78 5.85
CA ILE A 16 7.22 6.41 5.13
C ILE A 16 7.13 5.05 4.43
N HIS A 17 6.05 4.28 4.62
CA HIS A 17 5.92 2.96 4.03
C HIS A 17 4.45 2.55 3.84
N SER A 18 3.87 3.00 2.73
CA SER A 18 2.49 2.68 2.36
C SER A 18 2.42 1.84 1.09
N LYS A 19 1.28 1.15 0.92
CA LYS A 19 0.94 0.42 -0.31
C LYS A 19 -0.15 1.17 -1.06
N PRO A 20 -0.18 1.11 -2.41
CA PRO A 20 -1.27 1.67 -3.20
C PRO A 20 -2.63 1.09 -2.81
N LEU A 21 -3.68 1.93 -2.84
CA LEU A 21 -5.06 1.46 -2.68
C LEU A 21 -5.51 0.64 -3.90
N LEU A 22 -6.35 -0.36 -3.63
CA LEU A 22 -7.07 -1.08 -4.67
C LEU A 22 -8.02 -0.15 -5.42
N ARG A 23 -8.16 -0.39 -6.71
CA ARG A 23 -9.21 0.18 -7.54
C ARG A 23 -10.56 -0.36 -7.13
N THR A 24 -11.60 0.44 -7.33
CA THR A 24 -12.97 0.08 -6.93
C THR A 24 -13.41 -1.25 -7.57
N GLU A 25 -12.98 -1.51 -8.80
CA GLU A 25 -13.29 -2.73 -9.54
C GLU A 25 -12.57 -3.98 -9.01
N ALA A 26 -11.49 -3.79 -8.24
CA ALA A 26 -10.74 -4.87 -7.62
C ALA A 26 -11.16 -5.17 -6.17
N LEU A 27 -11.94 -4.29 -5.53
CA LEU A 27 -12.34 -4.45 -4.13
C LEU A 27 -13.10 -5.75 -3.87
N THR A 28 -13.93 -6.20 -4.81
CA THR A 28 -14.72 -7.43 -4.66
C THR A 28 -13.90 -8.71 -4.85
N LYS A 29 -12.66 -8.60 -5.35
CA LYS A 29 -11.75 -9.74 -5.54
C LYS A 29 -10.97 -10.10 -4.27
N HIS A 30 -10.90 -9.16 -3.32
CA HIS A 30 -10.07 -9.29 -2.12
C HIS A 30 -10.96 -9.15 -0.88
N ASP A 31 -10.90 -10.12 0.02
CA ASP A 31 -11.65 -10.06 1.27
C ASP A 31 -11.09 -8.95 2.17
N LEU A 32 -11.95 -8.03 2.63
CA LEU A 32 -11.55 -6.99 3.57
C LEU A 32 -11.00 -7.59 4.88
N LEU A 33 -11.34 -8.83 5.22
CA LEU A 33 -10.79 -9.49 6.41
C LEU A 33 -9.26 -9.62 6.36
N VAL A 34 -8.70 -9.86 5.16
CA VAL A 34 -7.26 -10.10 5.01
C VAL A 34 -6.41 -8.83 5.17
N ILE A 35 -6.99 -7.62 5.08
CA ILE A 35 -6.20 -6.38 5.24
C ILE A 35 -5.64 -6.18 6.66
N THR A 36 -6.08 -7.00 7.62
CA THR A 36 -5.63 -6.93 9.02
C THR A 36 -4.66 -8.05 9.42
N THR A 37 -4.25 -8.90 8.47
CA THR A 37 -3.41 -10.07 8.73
C THR A 37 -2.58 -10.47 7.51
N GLU A 38 -1.49 -11.20 7.73
CA GLU A 38 -0.76 -11.92 6.67
C GLU A 38 -1.04 -13.44 6.71
N ALA A 39 -1.99 -13.86 7.57
CA ALA A 39 -2.39 -15.26 7.72
C ALA A 39 -3.12 -15.78 6.49
N ASN A 40 -2.83 -17.03 6.13
CA ASN A 40 -3.43 -17.73 4.99
C ASN A 40 -3.93 -19.11 5.41
N GLY A 41 -4.79 -19.73 4.57
CA GLY A 41 -5.35 -21.06 4.82
C GLY A 41 -6.19 -21.11 6.11
N ASP A 42 -6.08 -22.21 6.85
CA ASP A 42 -6.90 -22.51 8.05
C ASP A 42 -6.79 -21.45 9.17
N ALA A 43 -5.76 -20.60 9.13
CA ALA A 43 -5.59 -19.52 10.11
C ALA A 43 -6.58 -18.35 9.92
N ILE A 44 -7.26 -18.26 8.78
CA ILE A 44 -8.22 -17.19 8.46
C ILE A 44 -9.40 -17.19 9.45
N ASP A 45 -9.82 -18.35 9.93
CA ASP A 45 -10.96 -18.51 10.84
C ASP A 45 -10.79 -17.78 12.18
N LYS A 46 -9.57 -17.40 12.55
CA LYS A 46 -9.26 -16.71 13.81
C LYS A 46 -9.06 -15.22 13.66
N ILE A 47 -9.06 -14.65 12.45
CA ILE A 47 -8.74 -13.23 12.22
C ILE A 47 -9.60 -12.30 13.06
N ARG A 48 -10.91 -12.56 13.19
CA ARG A 48 -11.81 -11.69 13.97
C ARG A 48 -11.46 -11.57 15.45
N SER A 49 -10.65 -12.50 15.98
CA SER A 49 -10.17 -12.49 17.37
C SER A 49 -8.79 -11.85 17.54
N ILE A 50 -8.08 -11.51 16.46
CA ILE A 50 -6.73 -10.94 16.58
C ILE A 50 -6.80 -9.44 16.93
N PRO A 51 -5.82 -8.91 17.69
CA PRO A 51 -5.83 -7.51 18.10
C PRO A 51 -5.91 -6.50 16.95
N ALA A 52 -5.28 -6.80 15.81
CA ALA A 52 -5.31 -5.94 14.63
C ALA A 52 -6.72 -5.76 14.06
N ASN A 53 -7.48 -6.87 13.92
CA ASN A 53 -8.85 -6.83 13.43
C ASN A 53 -9.78 -6.12 14.43
N ILE A 54 -9.67 -6.44 15.73
CA ILE A 54 -10.46 -5.78 16.78
C ILE A 54 -10.22 -4.26 16.77
N ARG A 55 -8.97 -3.83 16.60
CA ARG A 55 -8.63 -2.41 16.51
C ARG A 55 -9.21 -1.78 15.24
N ALA A 56 -9.08 -2.41 14.08
CA ALA A 56 -9.61 -1.91 12.82
C ALA A 56 -11.12 -1.69 12.91
N VAL A 57 -11.87 -2.66 13.44
CA VAL A 57 -13.34 -2.53 13.64
C VAL A 57 -13.66 -1.36 14.56
N LYS A 58 -13.01 -1.24 15.72
CA LYS A 58 -13.27 -0.16 16.68
C LYS A 58 -12.96 1.22 16.10
N GLN A 59 -11.85 1.36 15.40
CA GLN A 59 -11.46 2.65 14.80
C GLN A 59 -12.40 3.01 13.66
N SER A 60 -12.66 2.09 12.73
CA SER A 60 -13.59 2.32 11.62
C SER A 60 -15.00 2.65 12.10
N SER A 61 -15.52 1.95 13.12
CA SER A 61 -16.81 2.24 13.75
C SER A 61 -16.90 3.68 14.26
N SER A 62 -15.85 4.18 14.93
CA SER A 62 -15.80 5.57 15.39
C SER A 62 -15.81 6.59 14.26
N PHE A 63 -15.20 6.27 13.11
CA PHE A 63 -15.18 7.19 11.95
C PHE A 63 -16.48 7.13 11.14
N LEU A 64 -17.06 5.96 11.00
CA LEU A 64 -18.26 5.72 10.21
C LEU A 64 -19.55 6.06 10.99
N ASP A 65 -19.49 6.15 12.32
CA ASP A 65 -20.64 6.31 13.22
C ASP A 65 -21.62 5.11 13.14
N TYR A 66 -21.04 3.90 13.15
CA TYR A 66 -21.76 2.62 13.16
C TYR A 66 -21.36 1.78 14.38
N PRO A 67 -22.15 0.76 14.76
CA PRO A 67 -21.76 -0.17 15.81
C PRO A 67 -20.40 -0.83 15.52
N ALA A 68 -19.65 -1.14 16.58
CA ALA A 68 -18.33 -1.76 16.50
C ALA A 68 -18.40 -3.28 16.27
N THR A 69 -19.16 -3.71 15.26
CA THR A 69 -19.21 -5.09 14.77
C THR A 69 -18.54 -5.18 13.40
N TRP A 70 -18.06 -6.38 13.03
CA TRP A 70 -17.44 -6.57 11.73
C TRP A 70 -18.45 -6.30 10.61
N GLU A 71 -19.64 -6.89 10.71
CA GLU A 71 -20.71 -6.82 9.72
C GLU A 71 -21.19 -5.38 9.47
N ASP A 72 -21.38 -4.59 10.53
CA ASP A 72 -21.83 -3.20 10.42
C ASP A 72 -20.75 -2.33 9.76
N VAL A 73 -19.48 -2.53 10.15
CA VAL A 73 -18.34 -1.79 9.61
C VAL A 73 -18.11 -2.14 8.13
N THR A 74 -18.15 -3.41 7.74
CA THR A 74 -17.94 -3.79 6.33
C THR A 74 -19.06 -3.28 5.44
N ALA A 75 -20.32 -3.41 5.88
CA ALA A 75 -21.46 -2.87 5.13
C ALA A 75 -21.39 -1.33 5.00
N ALA A 76 -20.92 -0.64 6.03
CA ALA A 76 -20.70 0.80 5.96
C ALA A 76 -19.57 1.18 4.98
N ILE A 77 -18.43 0.47 5.02
CA ILE A 77 -17.32 0.68 4.08
C ILE A 77 -17.75 0.43 2.64
N GLU A 78 -18.50 -0.64 2.38
CA GLU A 78 -19.05 -0.93 1.05
C GLU A 78 -19.92 0.21 0.54
N ARG A 79 -20.83 0.73 1.38
CA ARG A 79 -21.66 1.89 1.02
C ARG A 79 -20.81 3.12 0.72
N GLU A 80 -19.82 3.41 1.54
CA GLU A 80 -18.94 4.57 1.34
C GLU A 80 -18.12 4.47 0.04
N ASN A 81 -17.63 3.28 -0.31
CA ASN A 81 -16.90 3.05 -1.55
C ASN A 81 -17.73 3.29 -2.82
N THR A 82 -19.06 3.28 -2.74
CA THR A 82 -19.95 3.61 -3.89
C THR A 82 -20.14 5.11 -4.11
N LYS A 83 -19.93 5.95 -3.09
CA LYS A 83 -20.39 7.35 -3.09
C LYS A 83 -19.38 8.32 -3.73
N SER A 84 -18.08 8.10 -3.55
CA SER A 84 -16.95 8.81 -4.19
C SER A 84 -15.63 8.48 -3.46
N ASN A 85 -14.52 9.11 -3.86
CA ASN A 85 -13.26 9.11 -3.10
C ASN A 85 -13.30 9.95 -1.81
N ALA A 86 -14.45 10.52 -1.42
CA ALA A 86 -14.57 11.32 -0.20
C ALA A 86 -14.22 10.50 1.05
N TRP A 87 -14.62 9.22 1.09
CA TRP A 87 -14.27 8.30 2.16
C TRP A 87 -12.76 8.08 2.25
N ALA A 88 -12.11 7.75 1.12
CA ALA A 88 -10.66 7.64 1.07
C ALA A 88 -9.97 8.93 1.52
N LYS A 89 -10.45 10.10 1.08
CA LYS A 89 -9.89 11.38 1.52
C LYS A 89 -9.99 11.58 3.04
N ARG A 90 -11.14 11.24 3.63
CA ARG A 90 -11.36 11.30 5.08
C ARG A 90 -10.39 10.39 5.84
N CYS A 91 -10.15 9.17 5.36
CA CYS A 91 -9.21 8.23 5.98
C CYS A 91 -7.75 8.71 5.97
N PHE A 92 -7.39 9.62 5.06
CA PHE A 92 -6.04 10.17 4.93
C PHE A 92 -5.89 11.55 5.60
N GLU A 93 -6.93 12.05 6.27
CA GLU A 93 -6.85 13.31 7.03
C GLU A 93 -5.77 13.22 8.12
N GLY A 94 -4.92 14.25 8.18
CA GLY A 94 -3.76 14.29 9.08
C GLY A 94 -2.48 13.71 8.48
N ILE A 95 -2.55 13.00 7.35
CA ILE A 95 -1.37 12.57 6.59
C ILE A 95 -0.97 13.68 5.60
N ASP A 96 0.30 14.10 5.66
CA ASP A 96 0.83 15.17 4.83
C ASP A 96 1.46 14.63 3.54
N VAL A 97 2.22 13.55 3.65
CA VAL A 97 2.96 12.90 2.56
C VAL A 97 2.92 11.38 2.73
N LEU A 98 2.68 10.67 1.62
CA LEU A 98 2.85 9.22 1.50
C LEU A 98 4.14 8.88 0.76
N LEU A 99 4.89 7.90 1.26
CA LEU A 99 5.95 7.20 0.53
C LEU A 99 5.44 5.80 0.17
N MET A 100 4.96 5.66 -1.06
CA MET A 100 4.40 4.41 -1.54
C MET A 100 5.49 3.47 -2.05
N GLU A 101 5.38 2.19 -1.69
CA GLU A 101 6.18 1.12 -2.27
C GLU A 101 5.76 0.90 -3.73
N GLY A 102 6.68 1.17 -4.65
CA GLY A 102 6.49 0.87 -6.06
C GLY A 102 6.91 -0.56 -6.40
N GLY A 103 6.19 -1.17 -7.35
CA GLY A 103 6.51 -2.52 -7.84
C GLY A 103 5.82 -3.65 -7.06
N LEU A 104 4.76 -3.37 -6.32
CA LEU A 104 3.89 -4.43 -5.80
C LEU A 104 3.02 -5.04 -6.91
N ASP A 105 2.71 -6.32 -6.76
CA ASP A 105 1.84 -7.06 -7.68
C ASP A 105 0.43 -6.46 -7.68
N GLY A 106 -0.22 -6.44 -8.85
CA GLY A 106 -1.53 -5.79 -9.04
C GLY A 106 -1.47 -4.41 -9.69
N LYS A 107 -0.54 -4.17 -10.64
CA LYS A 107 -0.48 -2.92 -11.44
C LYS A 107 -1.83 -2.55 -12.07
N ASP A 108 -2.63 -3.56 -12.44
CA ASP A 108 -3.96 -3.37 -13.03
C ASP A 108 -5.08 -3.25 -11.99
N GLU A 109 -4.83 -3.64 -10.75
CA GLU A 109 -5.82 -3.68 -9.66
C GLU A 109 -5.66 -2.54 -8.66
N THR A 110 -4.57 -1.77 -8.73
CA THR A 110 -4.26 -0.67 -7.82
C THR A 110 -4.25 0.68 -8.53
N TYR A 111 -4.46 1.74 -7.77
CA TYR A 111 -4.28 3.10 -8.26
C TYR A 111 -2.80 3.45 -8.36
N ASP A 112 -2.44 4.26 -9.36
CA ASP A 112 -1.06 4.73 -9.51
C ASP A 112 -0.67 5.79 -8.45
N LEU A 113 0.62 6.11 -8.40
CA LEU A 113 1.18 7.12 -7.50
C LEU A 113 0.50 8.50 -7.64
N VAL A 114 0.13 8.89 -8.86
CA VAL A 114 -0.44 10.22 -9.15
C VAL A 114 -1.88 10.31 -8.65
N TRP A 115 -2.63 9.22 -8.72
CA TRP A 115 -3.98 9.17 -8.19
C TRP A 115 -4.01 9.53 -6.69
N HIS A 116 -3.05 9.04 -5.90
CA HIS A 116 -2.98 9.29 -4.45
C HIS A 116 -2.58 10.73 -4.09
N ASP A 117 -2.05 11.53 -5.03
CA ASP A 117 -1.82 12.97 -4.81
C ASP A 117 -3.12 13.72 -4.46
N ARG A 118 -4.30 13.13 -4.75
CA ARG A 118 -5.61 13.74 -4.42
C ARG A 118 -6.01 13.56 -2.95
N LEU A 119 -5.34 12.65 -2.23
CA LEU A 119 -5.68 12.29 -0.85
C LEU A 119 -4.87 13.10 0.18
N ASN A 120 -3.73 13.64 -0.21
CA ASN A 120 -2.79 14.29 0.69
C ASN A 120 -2.55 15.75 0.30
N ARG A 121 -2.05 16.54 1.24
CA ARG A 121 -1.69 17.94 1.00
C ARG A 121 -0.50 18.07 0.06
N HIS A 122 0.49 17.20 0.20
CA HIS A 122 1.69 17.18 -0.62
C HIS A 122 1.72 15.99 -1.58
N LYS A 123 2.56 16.10 -2.61
CA LYS A 123 2.71 15.08 -3.65
C LYS A 123 3.36 13.83 -3.07
N SER A 124 2.73 12.68 -3.33
CA SER A 124 3.20 11.39 -2.87
C SER A 124 4.53 11.04 -3.55
N LYS A 125 5.37 10.33 -2.78
CA LYS A 125 6.69 9.86 -3.18
C LYS A 125 6.70 8.35 -3.31
N GLN A 126 7.75 7.83 -3.91
CA GLN A 126 7.91 6.41 -4.20
C GLN A 126 9.19 5.88 -3.57
N THR A 127 9.10 4.67 -3.03
CA THR A 127 10.25 3.82 -2.76
C THR A 127 10.32 2.71 -3.81
N VAL A 128 11.54 2.35 -4.24
CA VAL A 128 11.74 1.30 -5.25
C VAL A 128 12.09 -0.02 -4.56
N ARG A 129 11.26 -1.05 -4.74
CA ARG A 129 11.57 -2.40 -4.26
C ARG A 129 12.60 -3.06 -5.17
N ILE A 130 13.78 -3.34 -4.66
CA ILE A 130 14.89 -3.84 -5.47
C ILE A 130 14.63 -5.27 -5.97
N GLU A 131 13.90 -6.09 -5.22
CA GLU A 131 13.55 -7.45 -5.63
C GLU A 131 12.59 -7.45 -6.82
N LYS A 132 11.65 -6.49 -6.90
CA LYS A 132 10.76 -6.40 -8.06
C LYS A 132 11.54 -6.01 -9.31
N VAL A 133 12.46 -5.07 -9.17
CA VAL A 133 13.36 -4.69 -10.26
C VAL A 133 14.19 -5.90 -10.73
N ALA A 134 14.68 -6.72 -9.79
CA ALA A 134 15.38 -7.95 -10.13
C ALA A 134 14.49 -8.94 -10.90
N GLU A 135 13.26 -9.17 -10.43
CA GLU A 135 12.26 -10.02 -11.07
C GLU A 135 11.95 -9.56 -12.50
N GLU A 136 11.64 -8.28 -12.72
CA GLU A 136 11.33 -7.72 -14.04
C GLU A 136 12.50 -7.88 -15.04
N ILE A 137 13.74 -7.78 -14.55
CA ILE A 137 14.93 -8.00 -15.37
C ILE A 137 15.08 -9.48 -15.75
N ILE A 138 14.83 -10.40 -14.82
CA ILE A 138 14.89 -11.84 -15.05
C ILE A 138 13.79 -12.25 -16.04
N ASP A 139 12.56 -11.79 -15.82
CA ASP A 139 11.43 -12.03 -16.73
C ASP A 139 11.72 -11.48 -18.12
N GLY A 140 12.27 -10.28 -18.21
CA GLY A 140 12.69 -9.70 -19.48
C GLY A 140 13.82 -10.50 -20.17
N CYS A 141 14.68 -11.21 -19.44
CA CYS A 141 15.65 -12.13 -20.03
C CYS A 141 14.96 -13.38 -20.58
N THR A 142 13.99 -13.93 -19.86
CA THR A 142 13.18 -15.08 -20.29
C THR A 142 12.37 -14.75 -21.54
N GLN A 143 11.68 -13.61 -21.56
CA GLN A 143 10.85 -13.18 -22.70
C GLN A 143 11.65 -12.89 -23.98
N ARG A 144 12.95 -12.58 -23.84
CA ARG A 144 13.87 -12.33 -24.97
C ARG A 144 14.70 -13.55 -25.35
N ASP A 145 14.42 -14.72 -24.76
CA ASP A 145 15.16 -15.96 -24.96
C ASP A 145 16.68 -15.78 -24.83
N ILE A 146 17.12 -14.99 -23.85
CA ILE A 146 18.54 -14.76 -23.60
C ILE A 146 19.20 -16.11 -23.22
N PRO A 147 20.30 -16.51 -23.89
CA PRO A 147 20.99 -17.75 -23.56
C PRO A 147 21.36 -17.83 -22.07
N THR A 148 21.16 -18.99 -21.44
CA THR A 148 21.36 -19.19 -19.99
C THR A 148 22.74 -18.74 -19.52
N ASN A 149 23.79 -18.96 -20.32
CA ASN A 149 25.16 -18.54 -20.01
C ASN A 149 25.36 -17.01 -20.03
N LEU A 150 24.43 -16.24 -20.59
CA LEU A 150 24.44 -14.78 -20.64
C LEU A 150 23.47 -14.14 -19.66
N VAL A 151 22.49 -14.86 -19.13
CA VAL A 151 21.46 -14.33 -18.21
C VAL A 151 22.07 -13.58 -17.04
N PHE A 152 23.05 -14.16 -16.34
CA PHE A 152 23.70 -13.49 -15.20
C PHE A 152 24.40 -12.19 -15.59
N LYS A 153 25.09 -12.17 -16.74
CA LYS A 153 25.78 -10.97 -17.24
C LYS A 153 24.77 -9.88 -17.62
N THR A 154 23.68 -10.25 -18.29
CA THR A 154 22.58 -9.34 -18.64
C THR A 154 21.94 -8.79 -17.37
N PHE A 155 21.59 -9.66 -16.42
CA PHE A 155 21.05 -9.28 -15.13
C PHE A 155 21.96 -8.25 -14.42
N MET A 156 23.25 -8.55 -14.25
CA MET A 156 24.18 -7.65 -13.57
C MET A 156 24.40 -6.31 -14.31
N THR A 157 24.14 -6.28 -15.62
CA THR A 157 24.20 -5.05 -16.42
C THR A 157 22.94 -4.21 -16.20
N GLU A 158 21.77 -4.83 -16.33
CA GLU A 158 20.48 -4.18 -16.16
C GLU A 158 20.23 -3.77 -14.71
N PHE A 159 20.55 -4.62 -13.73
CA PHE A 159 20.30 -4.38 -12.30
C PHE A 159 21.17 -3.26 -11.71
N ARG A 160 22.16 -2.76 -12.45
CA ARG A 160 22.93 -1.55 -12.09
C ARG A 160 22.30 -0.26 -12.63
N LYS A 161 21.42 -0.34 -13.62
CA LYS A 161 20.69 0.81 -14.19
C LYS A 161 19.64 1.44 -13.28
N PRO A 162 19.03 0.79 -12.27
CA PRO A 162 18.12 1.42 -11.31
C PRO A 162 18.73 2.60 -10.55
N LYS A 163 20.05 2.82 -10.63
CA LYS A 163 20.65 4.11 -10.27
C LYS A 163 19.98 5.28 -11.00
N GLU A 164 19.44 5.08 -12.19
CA GLU A 164 18.70 6.11 -12.93
C GLU A 164 17.38 6.50 -12.25
N ALA A 165 16.80 5.61 -11.41
CA ALA A 165 15.62 5.94 -10.63
C ALA A 165 15.88 7.10 -9.67
N ILE A 166 17.13 7.36 -9.26
CA ILE A 166 17.48 8.52 -8.41
C ILE A 166 17.25 9.86 -9.12
N TYR A 167 17.19 9.87 -10.45
CA TYR A 167 16.91 11.10 -11.21
C TYR A 167 15.41 11.43 -11.25
N ASN A 168 14.54 10.49 -10.86
CA ASN A 168 13.12 10.77 -10.71
C ASN A 168 12.88 11.51 -9.38
N PRO A 169 12.39 12.76 -9.38
CA PRO A 169 12.19 13.56 -8.16
C PRO A 169 11.08 13.01 -7.24
N ARG A 170 10.32 12.00 -7.68
CA ARG A 170 9.37 11.28 -6.84
C ARG A 170 9.99 10.07 -6.13
N VAL A 171 11.13 9.55 -6.60
CA VAL A 171 11.82 8.44 -5.93
C VAL A 171 12.66 9.01 -4.79
N VAL A 172 12.42 8.53 -3.58
CA VAL A 172 13.09 9.03 -2.36
C VAL A 172 13.85 7.95 -1.60
N GLY A 173 13.79 6.70 -2.07
CA GLY A 173 14.50 5.60 -1.42
C GLY A 173 14.33 4.26 -2.13
N PHE A 174 15.07 3.28 -1.64
CA PHE A 174 15.00 1.89 -2.06
C PHE A 174 14.63 1.03 -0.86
N LYS A 175 13.91 -0.07 -1.10
CA LYS A 175 13.49 -1.04 -0.09
C LYS A 175 13.91 -2.43 -0.53
N SER A 176 14.43 -3.21 0.43
CA SER A 176 14.63 -4.65 0.33
C SER A 176 13.71 -5.36 1.31
N VAL A 177 13.18 -6.52 0.91
CA VAL A 177 12.34 -7.39 1.75
C VAL A 177 13.10 -8.59 2.31
N ILE A 178 14.43 -8.60 2.20
CA ILE A 178 15.28 -9.58 2.89
C ILE A 178 15.19 -9.30 4.39
N CYS A 179 14.76 -10.31 5.15
CA CYS A 179 14.60 -10.29 6.60
C CYS A 179 15.70 -11.11 7.27
#